data_AF-A0A537MS85-F1
#
_entry.id   AF-A0A537MS85-F1
#
_cell.length_a   1.000
_cell.length_b   1.000
_cell.length_c   1.000
_cell.angle_alpha   90.00
_cell.angle_beta   90.00
_cell.angle_gamma   90.00
#
_symmetry.space_group_name_H-M   'P 1'
#
loop_
_entity.id
_entity.type
_entity.pdbx_description
1 polymer ?
#
loop_
_entity_poly.entity_id
_entity_poly.type
_entity_poly.pdbx_seq_one_letter_code
_entity_poly.pdbx_strand_id
1 'polypeptide(L)' 'LAHIYIGTIGMEGAFEGMWDGTVDVNWAKEHHAVWLEREAEQGHIEGTSAEPRMAAAE' A
#
# COMPACT_ATOMS: atom_id res chain seq x y z
N LEU A 1 -16.63 -10.80 7.41
CA LEU A 1 -15.92 -10.15 8.53
C LEU A 1 -14.40 -10.15 8.34
N ALA A 2 -13.77 -11.28 7.97
CA ALA A 2 -12.30 -11.35 7.78
C ALA A 2 -11.72 -10.29 6.82
N HIS A 3 -12.39 -9.99 5.71
CA HIS A 3 -11.91 -9.01 4.72
C HIS A 3 -11.74 -7.60 5.29
N ILE A 4 -12.74 -7.09 6.02
CA ILE A 4 -12.69 -5.76 6.65
C ILE A 4 -11.62 -5.73 7.74
N TYR A 5 -11.48 -6.81 8.51
CA TYR A 5 -10.43 -6.91 9.51
C TYR A 5 -9.04 -6.82 8.89
N ILE A 6 -8.75 -7.61 7.86
CA ILE A 6 -7.45 -7.61 7.18
C ILE A 6 -7.17 -6.26 6.51
N GLY A 7 -8.18 -5.66 5.86
CA GLY A 7 -8.04 -4.38 5.18
C GLY A 7 -8.03 -3.15 6.07
N THR A 8 -8.08 -3.30 7.40
CA THR A 8 -8.04 -2.17 8.35
C THR A 8 -7.01 -2.37 9.46
N ILE A 9 -7.14 -3.40 10.27
CA ILE A 9 -6.32 -3.62 11.48
C ILE A 9 -5.33 -4.77 11.27
N GLY A 10 -5.68 -5.75 10.44
CA GLY A 10 -4.93 -6.99 10.27
C GLY A 10 -3.70 -6.88 9.38
N MET A 11 -3.52 -5.78 8.65
CA MET A 11 -2.38 -5.55 7.76
C MET A 11 -2.09 -4.06 7.66
N GLU A 12 -0.98 -3.62 8.26
CA GLU A 12 -0.53 -2.23 8.22
C GLU A 12 -0.30 -1.78 6.77
N GLY A 13 -0.69 -0.54 6.44
CA GLY A 13 -0.56 0.01 5.09
C GLY A 13 -1.62 -0.44 4.08
N ALA A 14 -2.45 -1.46 4.40
CA ALA A 14 -3.47 -1.97 3.48
C ALA A 14 -4.66 -1.00 3.32
N PHE A 15 -5.03 -0.29 4.39
CA PHE A 15 -6.12 0.68 4.34
C PHE A 15 -5.69 1.92 3.55
N GLU A 16 -4.50 2.46 3.84
CA GLU A 16 -3.91 3.59 3.15
C GLU A 16 -3.71 3.27 1.66
N GLY A 17 -3.21 2.08 1.33
CA GLY A 17 -3.05 1.64 -0.06
C GLY A 17 -4.35 1.58 -0.85
N MET A 18 -5.45 1.19 -0.20
CA MET A 18 -6.78 1.18 -0.81
C MET A 18 -7.36 2.58 -0.96
N TRP A 19 -7.08 3.48 -0.02
CA TRP A 19 -7.59 4.85 -0.03
C TRP A 19 -6.84 5.75 -1.02
N ASP A 20 -5.50 5.73 -0.96
CA ASP A 20 -4.62 6.56 -1.78
C ASP A 20 -4.39 5.99 -3.18
N GLY A 21 -4.62 4.69 -3.37
CA GLY A 21 -4.39 3.98 -4.64
C GLY A 21 -2.92 3.68 -4.91
N THR A 22 -2.03 3.90 -3.94
CA THR A 22 -0.59 3.64 -4.01
C THR A 22 -0.11 2.92 -2.76
N VAL A 23 0.83 1.99 -2.89
CA VAL A 23 1.43 1.26 -1.75
C VAL A 23 2.92 1.49 -1.68
N ASP A 24 3.47 1.39 -0.47
CA ASP A 24 4.93 1.41 -0.27
C ASP A 24 5.59 0.21 -0.96
N VAL A 25 6.77 0.44 -1.52
CA VAL A 25 7.51 -0.60 -2.25
C VAL A 25 7.92 -1.75 -1.32
N ASN A 26 8.21 -1.50 -0.05
CA ASN A 26 8.55 -2.57 0.90
C ASN A 26 7.31 -3.37 1.29
N TRP A 27 6.16 -2.72 1.49
CA TRP A 27 4.89 -3.42 1.67
C TRP A 27 4.60 -4.36 0.48
N ALA A 28 4.79 -3.86 -0.75
CA ALA A 28 4.62 -4.64 -1.97
C ALA A 28 5.61 -5.82 -2.04
N LYS A 29 6.86 -5.65 -1.59
CA LYS A 29 7.83 -6.76 -1.49
C LYS A 29 7.39 -7.83 -0.50
N GLU A 30 6.85 -7.44 0.65
CA GLU A 30 6.49 -8.37 1.72
C GLU A 30 5.19 -9.13 1.43
N HIS A 31 4.22 -8.48 0.78
CA HIS A 31 2.89 -9.05 0.57
C HIS A 31 2.60 -9.45 -0.88
N HIS A 32 3.27 -8.84 -1.86
CA HIS A 32 2.93 -8.95 -3.28
C HIS A 32 4.16 -8.90 -4.22
N ALA A 33 5.27 -9.58 -3.88
CA ALA A 33 6.54 -9.50 -4.59
C ALA A 33 6.44 -9.71 -6.12
N VAL A 34 5.67 -10.71 -6.57
CA VAL A 34 5.49 -11.00 -8.00
C VAL A 34 4.73 -9.88 -8.72
N TRP A 35 3.79 -9.22 -8.05
CA TRP A 35 3.11 -8.07 -8.62
C TRP A 35 4.07 -6.88 -8.72
N LEU A 36 4.88 -6.64 -7.69
CA LEU A 36 5.90 -5.58 -7.72
C LEU A 36 6.88 -5.75 -8.89
N GLU A 37 7.35 -6.97 -9.15
CA GLU A 37 8.22 -7.25 -10.31
C GLU A 37 7.56 -6.84 -11.63
N ARG A 38 6.26 -7.14 -11.80
CA ARG A 38 5.50 -6.76 -13.00
C ARG A 38 5.28 -5.25 -13.11
N GLU A 39 5.03 -4.57 -11.99
CA GLU A 39 4.89 -3.11 -11.99
C GLU A 39 6.22 -2.42 -12.29
N ALA A 40 7.34 -3.00 -11.85
CA ALA A 40 8.69 -2.52 -12.19
C ALA A 40 8.96 -2.62 -13.69
N GLU A 41 8.60 -3.75 -14.32
CA GLU A 41 8.72 -3.95 -15.78
C GLU A 41 7.84 -2.96 -16.58
N GLN A 42 6.68 -2.60 -16.03
CA GLN A 42 5.76 -1.62 -16.63
C GLN A 42 6.17 -0.16 -16.34
N GLY A 43 7.12 0.07 -15.43
CA GLY A 43 7.60 1.41 -15.08
C GLY A 43 6.69 2.17 -14.10
N HIS A 44 5.81 1.48 -13.36
CA HIS A 44 4.87 2.10 -12.41
C HIS A 44 5.45 2.32 -11.00
N ILE A 45 6.76 2.13 -10.81
CA ILE A 45 7.42 2.46 -9.54
C ILE A 45 7.78 3.95 -9.55
N GLU A 46 6.81 4.76 -9.16
CA GLU A 46 7.01 6.21 -9.00
C GLU A 46 7.54 6.52 -7.60
N GLY A 47 8.61 7.32 -7.53
CA GLY A 47 9.16 7.81 -6.27
C GLY A 47 8.33 8.97 -5.73
N THR A 48 7.09 8.72 -5.33
CA THR A 48 6.32 9.72 -4.56
C THR A 48 6.48 9.41 -3.08
N SER A 49 7.16 10.32 -2.37
CA SER A 49 7.20 10.31 -0.91
C SER A 49 5.76 10.43 -0.43
N ALA A 50 5.23 9.36 0.17
CA ALA A 50 3.93 9.38 0.80
C ALA A 50 3.97 10.40 1.96
N GLU A 51 3.64 11.66 1.66
CA GLU A 51 3.19 12.57 2.70
C GLU A 51 1.98 11.91 3.35
N PRO A 52 1.96 11.73 4.68
CA PRO A 52 0.82 11.18 5.38
C PRO A 52 -0.29 12.22 5.32
N ARG A 53 -1.14 12.14 4.29
CA ARG A 53 -2.29 13.05 4.15
C ARG A 53 -3.41 12.71 5.14
N MET A 54 -3.28 11.59 5.85
CA MET A 54 -4.07 11.22 7.01
C MET A 54 -3.34 11.56 8.31
N ALA A 55 -2.90 12.80 8.48
CA ALA A 55 -2.63 13.31 9.81
C ALA A 55 -3.95 13.28 10.61
N ALA A 56 -3.90 12.68 11.79
CA ALA A 56 -5.02 12.46 12.69
C ALA A 56 -5.95 13.69 12.78
N ALA A 57 -7.24 13.47 12.51
CA ALA A 57 -8.26 14.35 13.05
C ALA A 57 -8.33 14.07 14.56
N GLU A 58 -7.82 15.02 15.35
CA GLU A 58 -8.09 15.09 16.80
C GLU A 58 -9.59 15.29 17.09
#